data_AF-A0A355UYV3-F1
#
_entry.id   AF-A0A355UYV3-F1
#
_cell.length_a   1.000
_cell.length_b   1.000
_cell.length_c   1.000
_cell.angle_alpha   90.00
_cell.angle_beta   90.00
_cell.angle_gamma   90.00
#
_symmetry.space_group_name_H-M   'P 1'
#
loop_
_entity.id
_entity.type
_entity.pdbx_description
1 polymer ?
#
loop_
_entity_poly.entity_id
_entity_poly.type
_entity_poly.pdbx_seq_one_letter_code
_entity_poly.pdbx_strand_id
1 'polypeptide(L)'
;MMEKIRLDRFIANQTGMARSETKKMIYWSKVTVNGKTVHSCDMKIVPEEDEVCLKGERIEYRKNIYIMMNKPAGVVCSTKDGRAPTVISLLPDNLKRKDIFPAGRLDKDTTGFVFLTNDGELAHRILSPAKHIAKYYFVKLAQPYCEKYEKAFADGIVLENGEKCLPARVSGIPNHAECAVVELFEGKYHQIKRMFAAVENSVESLSRVQMGNLPIAAELGFGECLEILHNDVENLLKPSSFEDVQKKIITDFWSNLINNNL
;
A
#
# COMPACT_ATOMS: atom_id res chain seq x y z
N MET A 1 -5.58 -2.71 30.18
CA MET A 1 -6.48 -3.89 30.08
C MET A 1 -6.24 -4.54 28.75
N MET A 2 -6.00 -5.85 28.71
CA MET A 2 -5.78 -6.58 27.45
C MET A 2 -7.08 -6.64 26.65
N GLU A 3 -6.98 -6.45 25.34
CA GLU A 3 -8.15 -6.40 24.48
C GLU A 3 -8.81 -7.78 24.38
N LYS A 4 -10.10 -7.84 24.67
CA LYS A 4 -10.90 -9.05 24.54
C LYS A 4 -11.68 -9.03 23.24
N ILE A 5 -11.50 -10.04 22.41
CA ILE A 5 -12.23 -10.19 21.15
C ILE A 5 -13.05 -11.47 21.12
N ARG A 6 -14.14 -11.47 20.35
CA ARG A 6 -14.96 -12.67 20.16
C ARG A 6 -14.17 -13.73 19.40
N LEU A 7 -14.26 -14.97 19.82
CA LEU A 7 -13.61 -16.13 19.23
C LEU A 7 -13.95 -16.27 17.73
N ASP A 8 -15.22 -16.14 17.37
CA ASP A 8 -15.64 -16.20 15.96
C ASP A 8 -15.06 -15.08 15.09
N ARG A 9 -14.75 -13.92 15.68
CA ARG A 9 -14.05 -12.83 15.01
C ARG A 9 -12.55 -13.09 14.94
N PHE A 10 -11.93 -13.59 16.01
CA PHE A 10 -10.51 -13.95 16.03
C PHE A 10 -10.20 -14.95 14.93
N ILE A 11 -10.90 -16.08 14.89
CA ILE A 11 -10.62 -17.15 13.91
C ILE A 11 -10.83 -16.61 12.50
N ALA A 12 -11.97 -15.97 12.20
CA ALA A 12 -12.22 -15.38 10.89
C ALA A 12 -11.13 -14.38 10.45
N ASN A 13 -10.61 -13.57 11.37
CA ASN A 13 -9.57 -12.59 11.09
C ASN A 13 -8.19 -13.23 10.89
N GLN A 14 -7.87 -14.30 11.62
CA GLN A 14 -6.55 -14.95 11.54
C GLN A 14 -6.46 -16.02 10.44
N THR A 15 -7.60 -16.56 9.99
CA THR A 15 -7.63 -17.64 8.97
C THR A 15 -8.23 -17.23 7.62
N GLY A 16 -8.79 -16.02 7.50
CA GLY A 16 -9.50 -15.56 6.29
C GLY A 16 -10.89 -16.19 6.10
N MET A 17 -11.29 -17.12 6.97
CA MET A 17 -12.56 -17.84 6.88
C MET A 17 -13.77 -16.91 7.07
N ALA A 18 -14.84 -17.16 6.32
CA ALA A 18 -16.10 -16.45 6.52
C ALA A 18 -16.66 -16.70 7.93
N ARG A 19 -17.20 -15.66 8.60
CA ARG A 19 -17.76 -15.81 9.97
C ARG A 19 -18.85 -16.87 10.09
N SER A 20 -19.63 -17.11 9.03
CA SER A 20 -20.64 -18.18 9.01
C SER A 20 -19.99 -19.57 9.06
N GLU A 21 -18.88 -19.76 8.36
CA GLU A 21 -18.10 -21.00 8.37
C GLU A 21 -17.35 -21.17 9.70
N THR A 22 -16.76 -20.10 10.24
CA THR A 22 -16.14 -20.12 11.57
C THR A 22 -17.10 -20.63 12.64
N LYS A 23 -18.35 -20.13 12.63
CA LYS A 23 -19.39 -20.60 13.56
C LYS A 23 -19.69 -22.09 13.41
N LYS A 24 -19.68 -22.62 12.18
CA LYS A 24 -19.83 -24.08 11.94
C LYS A 24 -18.67 -24.87 12.52
N MET A 25 -17.43 -24.39 12.36
CA MET A 25 -16.25 -25.07 12.91
C MET A 25 -16.28 -25.12 14.45
N ILE A 26 -16.71 -24.03 15.09
CA ILE A 26 -16.90 -23.99 16.55
C ILE A 26 -18.02 -24.95 16.96
N TYR A 27 -19.16 -24.94 16.25
CA TYR A 27 -20.28 -25.84 16.52
C TYR A 27 -19.88 -27.32 16.40
N TRP A 28 -19.06 -27.69 15.41
CA TRP A 28 -18.59 -29.06 15.17
C TRP A 28 -17.38 -29.48 16.01
N SER A 29 -17.10 -28.80 17.12
CA SER A 29 -16.02 -29.17 18.05
C SER A 29 -14.64 -29.17 17.40
N LYS A 30 -14.44 -28.38 16.34
CA LYS A 30 -13.14 -28.28 15.64
C LYS A 30 -12.26 -27.17 16.21
N VAL A 31 -12.70 -26.48 17.26
CA VAL A 31 -11.98 -25.36 17.87
C VAL A 31 -11.72 -25.66 19.33
N THR A 32 -10.48 -25.44 19.76
CA THR A 32 -10.09 -25.46 21.17
C THR A 32 -9.54 -24.11 21.60
N VAL A 33 -9.75 -23.76 22.86
CA VAL A 33 -9.12 -22.61 23.53
C VAL A 33 -8.45 -23.13 24.79
N ASN A 34 -7.15 -22.93 24.93
CA ASN A 34 -6.31 -23.43 26.02
C ASN A 34 -6.51 -24.94 26.24
N GLY A 35 -6.52 -25.72 25.15
CA GLY A 35 -6.71 -27.17 25.16
C GLY A 35 -8.14 -27.66 25.39
N LYS A 36 -9.11 -26.77 25.63
CA LYS A 36 -10.51 -27.14 25.87
C LYS A 36 -11.36 -26.89 24.64
N THR A 37 -12.15 -27.89 24.21
CA THR A 37 -13.14 -27.73 23.14
C THR A 37 -14.19 -26.71 23.52
N VAL A 38 -14.48 -25.78 22.62
CA VAL A 38 -15.45 -24.69 22.84
C VAL A 38 -16.58 -24.74 21.82
N HIS A 39 -17.78 -24.37 22.26
CA HIS A 39 -18.99 -24.32 21.43
C HIS A 39 -19.64 -22.93 21.35
N SER A 40 -19.27 -22.02 22.25
CA SER A 40 -19.75 -20.63 22.24
C SER A 40 -18.98 -19.80 21.23
N CYS A 41 -19.67 -19.37 20.18
CA CYS A 41 -19.09 -18.54 19.11
C CYS A 41 -18.77 -17.11 19.56
N ASP A 42 -19.50 -16.62 20.56
CA ASP A 42 -19.40 -15.27 21.12
C ASP A 42 -18.47 -15.18 22.34
N MET A 43 -17.90 -16.31 22.78
CA MET A 43 -16.85 -16.37 23.80
C MET A 43 -15.78 -15.32 23.51
N LYS A 44 -15.41 -14.57 24.54
CA LYS A 44 -14.32 -13.60 24.46
C LYS A 44 -13.01 -14.26 24.86
N ILE A 45 -12.00 -14.10 24.03
CA ILE A 45 -10.62 -14.50 24.31
C ILE A 45 -9.72 -13.27 24.44
N VAL A 46 -8.56 -13.45 25.04
CA VAL A 46 -7.43 -12.52 25.04
C VAL A 46 -6.42 -13.06 24.02
N PRO A 47 -6.34 -12.54 22.78
CA PRO A 47 -5.51 -13.13 21.72
C PRO A 47 -4.01 -13.24 22.03
N GLU A 48 -3.52 -12.40 22.95
CA GLU A 48 -2.11 -12.39 23.37
C GLU A 48 -1.79 -13.47 24.41
N GLU A 49 -2.80 -14.06 25.06
CA GLU A 49 -2.62 -15.07 26.13
C GLU A 49 -3.25 -16.41 25.77
N ASP A 50 -4.46 -16.39 25.21
CA ASP A 50 -5.25 -17.58 24.93
C ASP A 50 -4.72 -18.31 23.69
N GLU A 51 -4.37 -19.58 23.86
CA GLU A 51 -4.02 -20.46 22.76
C GLU A 51 -5.29 -20.97 22.08
N VAL A 52 -5.49 -20.60 20.81
CA VAL A 52 -6.63 -21.05 20.01
C VAL A 52 -6.13 -22.02 18.94
N CYS A 53 -6.71 -23.22 18.88
CA CYS A 53 -6.42 -24.17 17.81
C CYS A 53 -7.67 -24.43 16.96
N LEU A 54 -7.48 -24.53 15.65
CA LEU A 54 -8.48 -24.95 14.68
C LEU A 54 -8.05 -26.28 14.07
N LYS A 55 -8.87 -27.31 14.23
CA LYS A 55 -8.59 -28.68 13.78
C LYS A 55 -7.27 -29.26 14.33
N GLY A 56 -6.86 -28.82 15.53
CA GLY A 56 -5.63 -29.25 16.18
C GLY A 56 -4.40 -28.39 15.85
N GLU A 57 -4.50 -27.48 14.89
CA GLU A 57 -3.42 -26.55 14.54
C GLU A 57 -3.59 -25.22 15.29
N ARG A 58 -2.53 -24.75 15.94
CA ARG A 58 -2.53 -23.47 16.64
C ARG A 58 -2.64 -22.33 15.64
N ILE A 59 -3.58 -21.42 15.90
CA ILE A 59 -3.70 -20.17 15.16
C ILE A 59 -2.72 -19.17 15.79
N GLU A 60 -1.71 -18.75 15.04
CA GLU A 60 -0.84 -17.65 15.46
C GLU A 60 -1.61 -16.33 15.47
N TYR A 61 -1.57 -15.64 16.60
CA TYR A 61 -2.14 -14.30 16.69
C TYR A 61 -1.18 -13.29 16.04
N ARG A 62 -1.60 -12.73 14.90
CA ARG A 62 -0.95 -11.55 14.32
C ARG A 62 -1.85 -10.35 14.58
N LYS A 63 -1.45 -9.47 15.49
CA LYS A 63 -2.16 -8.21 15.80
C LYS A 63 -2.25 -7.33 14.57
N ASN A 64 -1.09 -7.04 13.98
CA ASN A 64 -0.96 -6.21 12.79
C ASN A 64 -0.60 -7.06 11.58
N ILE A 65 -1.12 -6.69 10.41
CA ILE A 65 -0.72 -7.23 9.11
C ILE A 65 -0.26 -6.08 8.22
N TYR A 66 0.76 -6.33 7.40
CA TYR A 66 1.34 -5.34 6.52
C TYR A 66 1.43 -5.94 5.13
N ILE A 67 0.81 -5.30 4.15
CA ILE A 67 0.68 -5.84 2.80
C ILE A 67 1.15 -4.78 1.81
N MET A 68 2.08 -5.18 0.95
CA MET A 68 2.42 -4.47 -0.26
C MET A 68 1.52 -4.97 -1.38
N MET A 69 0.92 -4.05 -2.12
CA MET A 69 0.15 -4.36 -3.31
C MET A 69 0.69 -3.57 -4.48
N ASN A 70 0.91 -4.25 -5.61
CA ASN A 70 1.08 -3.57 -6.89
C ASN A 70 -0.30 -3.29 -7.49
N LYS A 71 -0.86 -2.12 -7.19
CA LYS A 71 -2.22 -1.77 -7.60
C LYS A 71 -2.30 -1.63 -9.14
N PRO A 72 -3.28 -2.26 -9.81
CA PRO A 72 -3.57 -2.01 -11.21
C PRO A 72 -4.38 -0.72 -11.43
N ALA A 73 -4.39 -0.23 -12.66
CA ALA A 73 -5.30 0.83 -13.09
C ALA A 73 -6.77 0.34 -13.03
N GLY A 74 -7.71 1.27 -12.92
CA GLY A 74 -9.15 0.96 -12.86
C GLY A 74 -9.67 0.60 -11.46
N VAL A 75 -8.78 0.39 -10.49
CA VAL A 75 -9.11 0.03 -9.09
C VAL A 75 -9.01 1.25 -8.18
N VAL A 76 -9.87 1.36 -7.16
CA VAL A 76 -9.85 2.50 -6.22
C VAL A 76 -9.22 2.14 -4.87
N CYS A 77 -8.43 3.05 -4.31
CA CYS A 77 -7.90 2.94 -2.93
C CYS A 77 -8.99 3.30 -1.90
N SER A 78 -9.95 2.40 -1.71
CA SER A 78 -11.02 2.48 -0.71
C SER A 78 -11.25 1.09 -0.08
N THR A 79 -11.88 1.03 1.09
CA THR A 79 -12.33 -0.24 1.69
C THR A 79 -13.64 -0.74 1.11
N LYS A 80 -14.47 0.18 0.59
CA LYS A 80 -15.72 -0.12 -0.11
C LYS A 80 -15.92 0.90 -1.22
N ASP A 81 -16.36 0.40 -2.36
CA ASP A 81 -16.81 1.21 -3.48
C ASP A 81 -17.96 0.49 -4.17
N GLY A 82 -19.01 1.22 -4.54
CA GLY A 82 -20.22 0.63 -5.12
C GLY A 82 -20.18 0.52 -6.64
N ARG A 83 -19.12 1.01 -7.30
CA ARG A 83 -19.06 1.17 -8.76
C ARG A 83 -17.80 0.56 -9.38
N ALA A 84 -16.67 0.57 -8.68
CA ALA A 84 -15.39 0.07 -9.14
C ALA A 84 -14.79 -0.97 -8.18
N PRO A 85 -13.94 -1.89 -8.67
CA PRO A 85 -13.16 -2.75 -7.78
C PRO A 85 -12.29 -1.92 -6.84
N THR A 86 -12.10 -2.41 -5.62
CA THR A 86 -11.29 -1.76 -4.58
C THR A 86 -9.98 -2.51 -4.37
N VAL A 87 -8.99 -1.85 -3.80
CA VAL A 87 -7.76 -2.52 -3.34
C VAL A 87 -8.07 -3.67 -2.38
N ILE A 88 -9.08 -3.53 -1.51
CA ILE A 88 -9.46 -4.62 -0.59
C ILE A 88 -10.06 -5.83 -1.32
N SER A 89 -10.78 -5.61 -2.43
CA SER A 89 -11.32 -6.72 -3.23
C SER A 89 -10.25 -7.53 -3.97
N LEU A 90 -9.03 -7.00 -4.12
CA LEU A 90 -7.91 -7.69 -4.75
C LEU A 90 -7.11 -8.57 -3.78
N LEU A 91 -7.31 -8.41 -2.46
CA LEU A 91 -6.59 -9.22 -1.49
C LEU A 91 -6.90 -10.71 -1.69
N PRO A 92 -5.92 -11.62 -1.62
CA PRO A 92 -6.18 -13.05 -1.59
C PRO A 92 -6.79 -13.46 -0.25
N ASP A 93 -7.53 -14.57 -0.21
CA ASP A 93 -8.33 -14.97 0.96
C ASP A 93 -7.49 -15.16 2.24
N ASN A 94 -6.25 -15.61 2.11
CA ASN A 94 -5.31 -15.76 3.23
C ASN A 94 -4.82 -14.43 3.82
N LEU A 95 -4.92 -13.33 3.07
CA LEU A 95 -4.55 -11.98 3.54
C LEU A 95 -5.78 -11.11 3.86
N LYS A 96 -6.99 -11.56 3.53
CA LYS A 96 -8.21 -10.80 3.80
C LYS A 96 -8.49 -10.74 5.30
N ARG A 97 -8.56 -9.52 5.82
CA ARG A 97 -9.11 -9.20 7.14
C ARG A 97 -10.06 -8.01 7.03
N LYS A 98 -11.07 -7.97 7.89
CA LYS A 98 -12.14 -6.96 7.84
C LYS A 98 -11.69 -5.55 8.20
N ASP A 99 -10.58 -5.44 8.90
CA ASP A 99 -9.98 -4.22 9.46
C ASP A 99 -8.80 -3.71 8.63
N ILE A 100 -8.47 -4.33 7.49
CA ILE A 100 -7.45 -3.81 6.58
C ILE A 100 -7.98 -2.60 5.82
N PHE A 101 -7.15 -1.57 5.73
CA PHE A 101 -7.40 -0.35 4.97
C PHE A 101 -6.13 0.11 4.24
N PRO A 102 -6.26 0.91 3.17
CA PRO A 102 -5.11 1.51 2.50
C PRO A 102 -4.50 2.64 3.33
N ALA A 103 -3.22 2.48 3.66
CA ALA A 103 -2.38 3.48 4.29
C ALA A 103 -1.69 4.34 3.22
N GLY A 104 -2.51 5.17 2.56
CA GLY A 104 -2.12 6.02 1.45
C GLY A 104 -2.86 5.65 0.18
N ARG A 105 -3.32 6.66 -0.54
CA ARG A 105 -4.20 6.48 -1.70
C ARG A 105 -3.43 6.73 -3.00
N LEU A 106 -3.82 6.03 -4.04
CA LEU A 106 -3.49 6.30 -5.43
C LEU A 106 -4.80 6.55 -6.18
N ASP A 107 -4.73 7.38 -7.21
CA ASP A 107 -5.87 7.64 -8.08
C ASP A 107 -6.27 6.37 -8.84
N LYS A 108 -7.49 6.35 -9.38
CA LYS A 108 -8.05 5.16 -10.02
C LYS A 108 -7.16 4.64 -11.16
N ASP A 109 -6.63 5.55 -11.95
CA ASP A 109 -5.76 5.29 -13.11
C ASP A 109 -4.26 5.23 -12.77
N THR A 110 -3.88 5.47 -11.51
CA THR A 110 -2.49 5.35 -11.04
C THR A 110 -2.20 3.94 -10.57
N THR A 111 -1.04 3.41 -10.94
CA THR A 111 -0.61 2.04 -10.62
C THR A 111 0.48 2.01 -9.54
N GLY A 112 0.88 0.81 -9.13
CA GLY A 112 2.06 0.61 -8.29
C GLY A 112 1.75 0.50 -6.80
N PHE A 113 2.75 0.79 -5.99
CA PHE A 113 2.81 0.46 -4.57
C PHE A 113 1.70 1.12 -3.76
N VAL A 114 0.78 0.30 -3.25
CA VAL A 114 -0.14 0.63 -2.16
C VAL A 114 0.21 -0.18 -0.92
N PHE A 115 0.37 0.50 0.21
CA PHE A 115 0.52 -0.13 1.51
C PHE A 115 -0.86 -0.35 2.14
N LEU A 116 -1.18 -1.58 2.51
CA LEU A 116 -2.42 -1.95 3.20
C LEU A 116 -2.08 -2.50 4.58
N THR A 117 -2.81 -2.08 5.60
CA THR A 117 -2.60 -2.55 6.98
C THR A 117 -3.86 -2.39 7.82
N ASN A 118 -3.91 -3.02 8.99
CA ASN A 118 -4.84 -2.71 10.06
C ASN A 118 -4.18 -1.88 11.20
N ASP A 119 -2.89 -1.56 11.08
CA ASP A 119 -2.15 -0.72 12.03
C ASP A 119 -2.40 0.78 11.77
N GLY A 120 -3.37 1.34 12.51
CA GLY A 120 -3.71 2.76 12.43
C GLY A 120 -2.60 3.71 12.87
N GLU A 121 -1.77 3.31 13.82
CA GLU A 121 -0.69 4.15 14.34
C GLU A 121 0.42 4.29 13.31
N LEU A 122 0.84 3.18 12.71
CA LEU A 122 1.81 3.19 11.62
C LEU A 122 1.28 3.95 10.41
N ALA A 123 0.03 3.70 10.00
CA ALA A 123 -0.57 4.40 8.87
C ALA A 123 -0.60 5.92 9.09
N HIS A 124 -0.97 6.37 10.30
CA HIS A 124 -0.93 7.78 10.66
C HIS A 124 0.50 8.34 10.58
N ARG A 125 1.52 7.60 11.05
CA ARG A 125 2.92 8.02 10.96
C ARG A 125 3.41 8.16 9.52
N ILE A 126 3.04 7.25 8.63
CA ILE A 126 3.45 7.27 7.22
C ILE A 126 2.75 8.41 6.45
N LEU A 127 1.49 8.70 6.78
CA LEU A 127 0.66 9.66 6.06
C LEU A 127 0.71 11.08 6.64
N SER A 128 1.20 11.24 7.88
CA SER A 128 1.29 12.54 8.51
C SER A 128 2.16 13.50 7.68
N PRO A 129 1.63 14.68 7.28
CA PRO A 129 2.41 15.67 6.54
C PRO A 129 3.70 16.08 7.27
N ALA A 130 3.67 16.09 8.61
CA ALA A 130 4.81 16.48 9.45
C ALA A 130 6.00 15.51 9.39
N LYS A 131 5.78 14.27 8.92
CA LYS A 131 6.85 13.25 8.84
C LYS A 131 7.61 13.28 7.53
N HIS A 132 7.10 13.98 6.51
CA HIS A 132 7.74 14.10 5.20
C HIS A 132 8.29 12.76 4.68
N ILE A 133 7.47 11.70 4.72
CA ILE A 133 7.85 10.42 4.12
C ILE A 133 7.82 10.56 2.61
N ALA A 134 8.99 10.40 2.00
CA ALA A 134 9.17 10.48 0.55
C ALA A 134 8.36 9.39 -0.17
N LYS A 135 7.80 9.76 -1.32
CA LYS A 135 7.07 8.87 -2.22
C LYS A 135 7.67 9.07 -3.60
N TYR A 136 8.08 7.99 -4.22
CA TYR A 136 8.76 8.04 -5.52
C TYR A 136 7.87 7.44 -6.58
N TYR A 137 7.81 8.14 -7.70
CA TYR A 137 6.93 7.81 -8.81
C TYR A 137 7.72 7.72 -10.09
N PHE A 138 7.43 6.69 -10.87
CA PHE A 138 7.75 6.64 -12.28
C PHE A 138 6.61 7.31 -13.05
N VAL A 139 6.96 8.16 -14.01
CA VAL A 139 6.03 8.95 -14.80
C VAL A 139 6.40 8.82 -16.27
N LYS A 140 5.41 8.50 -17.11
CA LYS A 140 5.50 8.68 -18.56
C LYS A 140 4.76 9.95 -18.95
N LEU A 141 5.43 10.79 -19.74
CA LEU A 141 4.96 12.09 -20.18
C LEU A 141 4.55 12.04 -21.65
N ALA A 142 3.59 12.86 -22.04
CA ALA A 142 3.15 12.96 -23.43
C ALA A 142 4.13 13.75 -24.31
N GLN A 143 5.02 14.53 -23.69
CA GLN A 143 6.08 15.28 -24.37
C GLN A 143 7.42 14.98 -23.68
N PRO A 144 8.55 15.07 -24.41
CA PRO A 144 9.88 14.88 -23.83
C PRO A 144 10.10 15.69 -22.55
N TYR A 145 10.78 15.04 -21.61
CA TYR A 145 11.31 15.61 -20.40
C TYR A 145 12.21 16.80 -20.72
N CYS A 146 12.13 17.84 -19.88
CA CYS A 146 12.95 19.04 -20.00
C CYS A 146 13.59 19.34 -18.65
N GLU A 147 14.91 19.57 -18.62
CA GLU A 147 15.66 19.88 -17.40
C GLU A 147 15.13 21.12 -16.65
N LYS A 148 14.41 22.02 -17.34
CA LYS A 148 13.73 23.16 -16.70
C LYS A 148 12.73 22.73 -15.62
N TYR A 149 12.20 21.50 -15.70
CA TYR A 149 11.26 20.96 -14.71
C TYR A 149 11.91 20.82 -13.34
N GLU A 150 13.21 20.54 -13.26
CA GLU A 150 13.92 20.34 -11.99
C GLU A 150 13.85 21.58 -11.10
N LYS A 151 14.15 22.74 -11.70
CA LYS A 151 14.06 24.02 -11.00
C LYS A 151 12.63 24.33 -10.59
N ALA A 152 11.65 24.14 -11.48
CA ALA A 152 10.24 24.42 -11.19
C ALA A 152 9.71 23.54 -10.04
N PHE A 153 10.06 22.26 -10.00
CA PHE A 153 9.68 21.33 -8.93
C PHE A 153 10.39 21.69 -7.62
N ALA A 154 11.69 22.03 -7.66
CA ALA A 154 12.46 22.42 -6.49
C ALA A 154 11.96 23.73 -5.83
N ASP A 155 11.52 24.71 -6.65
CA ASP A 155 10.98 25.99 -6.16
C ASP A 155 9.54 25.86 -5.57
N GLY A 156 8.90 24.71 -5.81
CA GLY A 156 7.52 24.42 -5.43
C GLY A 156 6.51 25.03 -6.40
N ILE A 157 5.91 24.17 -7.24
CA ILE A 157 4.93 24.58 -8.26
C ILE A 157 3.65 25.11 -7.62
N VAL A 158 3.13 26.21 -8.16
CA VAL A 158 1.79 26.71 -7.84
C VAL A 158 0.81 26.08 -8.83
N LEU A 159 -0.18 25.37 -8.30
CA LEU A 159 -1.21 24.71 -9.10
C LEU A 159 -2.24 25.73 -9.58
N GLU A 160 -3.03 25.38 -10.61
CA GLU A 160 -4.06 26.26 -11.20
C GLU A 160 -5.04 26.86 -10.19
N ASN A 161 -5.34 26.15 -9.10
CA ASN A 161 -6.22 26.62 -8.04
C ASN A 161 -5.53 27.53 -7.00
N GLY A 162 -4.30 27.97 -7.26
CA GLY A 162 -3.50 28.83 -6.38
C GLY A 162 -2.76 28.10 -5.25
N GLU A 163 -2.93 26.79 -5.09
CA GLU A 163 -2.22 26.04 -4.07
C GLU A 163 -0.74 25.86 -4.42
N LYS A 164 0.16 26.29 -3.52
CA LYS A 164 1.60 26.02 -3.66
C LYS A 164 1.96 24.64 -3.14
N CYS A 165 2.63 23.83 -3.95
CA CYS A 165 3.21 22.54 -3.56
C CYS A 165 4.49 22.73 -2.72
N LEU A 166 4.78 21.75 -1.88
CA LEU A 166 6.11 21.63 -1.27
C LEU A 166 7.18 21.42 -2.36
N PRO A 167 8.44 21.81 -2.09
CA PRO A 167 9.57 21.43 -2.93
C PRO A 167 9.57 19.92 -3.21
N ALA A 168 9.79 19.59 -4.47
CA ALA A 168 9.84 18.23 -4.98
C ALA A 168 11.09 18.06 -5.84
N ARG A 169 11.53 16.81 -6.04
CA ARG A 169 12.58 16.50 -7.03
C ARG A 169 11.97 15.80 -8.22
N VAL A 170 12.52 16.07 -9.39
CA VAL A 170 12.23 15.35 -10.61
C VAL A 170 13.54 15.15 -11.36
N SER A 171 13.67 14.04 -12.07
CA SER A 171 14.77 13.81 -13.01
C SER A 171 14.27 13.00 -14.19
N GLY A 172 14.78 13.29 -15.37
CA GLY A 172 14.59 12.45 -16.56
C GLY A 172 15.27 11.09 -16.40
N ILE A 173 14.90 10.15 -17.27
CA ILE A 173 15.54 8.85 -17.36
C ILE A 173 16.45 8.80 -18.60
N PRO A 174 17.74 8.46 -18.46
CA PRO A 174 18.66 8.36 -19.60
C PRO A 174 18.12 7.44 -20.70
N ASN A 175 18.26 7.87 -21.96
CA ASN A 175 17.77 7.17 -23.16
C ASN A 175 16.24 7.01 -23.27
N HIS A 176 15.47 7.63 -22.38
CA HIS A 176 14.01 7.57 -22.37
C HIS A 176 13.44 8.97 -22.22
N ALA A 177 13.37 9.67 -23.35
CA ALA A 177 13.08 11.11 -23.39
C ALA A 177 11.75 11.47 -22.73
N GLU A 178 10.75 10.59 -22.73
CA GLU A 178 9.40 10.85 -22.18
C GLU A 178 9.23 10.34 -20.74
N CYS A 179 10.26 9.76 -20.13
CA CYS A 179 10.15 9.15 -18.80
C CYS A 179 10.88 9.98 -17.74
N ALA A 180 10.28 10.07 -16.56
CA ALA A 180 10.84 10.77 -15.41
C ALA A 180 10.59 10.02 -14.09
N VAL A 181 11.42 10.32 -13.10
CA VAL A 181 11.22 9.93 -11.70
C VAL A 181 10.90 11.18 -10.88
N VAL A 182 9.86 11.13 -10.06
CA VAL A 182 9.44 12.22 -9.18
C VAL A 182 9.48 11.79 -7.72
N GLU A 183 10.04 12.63 -6.85
CA GLU A 183 9.97 12.51 -5.39
C GLU A 183 9.00 13.54 -4.82
N LEU A 184 8.03 13.07 -4.03
CA LEU A 184 7.09 13.92 -3.29
C LEU A 184 7.09 13.63 -1.79
N PHE A 185 6.89 14.68 -1.01
CA PHE A 185 6.73 14.59 0.45
C PHE A 185 5.29 14.77 0.93
N GLU A 186 4.40 15.18 0.02
CA GLU A 186 2.95 15.35 0.25
C GLU A 186 2.14 14.51 -0.73
N GLY A 187 0.81 14.65 -0.71
CA GLY A 187 -0.11 13.86 -1.53
C GLY A 187 -1.40 14.62 -1.82
N LYS A 188 -1.29 15.78 -2.47
CA LYS A 188 -2.45 16.56 -2.91
C LYS A 188 -3.22 15.82 -4.01
N TYR A 189 -4.48 16.19 -4.21
CA TYR A 189 -5.33 15.58 -5.24
C TYR A 189 -4.71 15.75 -6.64
N HIS A 190 -4.45 14.62 -7.31
CA HIS A 190 -3.82 14.54 -8.65
C HIS A 190 -2.51 15.36 -8.76
N GLN A 191 -1.74 15.45 -7.67
CA GLN A 191 -0.61 16.39 -7.55
C GLN A 191 0.37 16.32 -8.72
N ILE A 192 0.92 15.14 -9.04
CA ILE A 192 1.93 14.98 -10.10
C ILE A 192 1.38 15.41 -11.47
N LYS A 193 0.14 15.00 -11.79
CA LYS A 193 -0.50 15.36 -13.06
C LYS A 193 -0.67 16.87 -13.18
N ARG A 194 -1.11 17.53 -12.10
CA ARG A 194 -1.30 18.98 -12.06
C ARG A 194 0.03 19.74 -12.07
N MET A 195 1.07 19.20 -11.45
CA MET A 195 2.41 19.76 -11.49
C MET A 195 2.99 19.75 -12.91
N PHE A 196 2.87 18.63 -13.63
CA PHE A 196 3.29 18.58 -15.04
C PHE A 196 2.45 19.48 -15.94
N ALA A 197 1.13 19.56 -15.71
CA ALA A 197 0.26 20.47 -16.46
C ALA A 197 0.69 21.94 -16.30
N ALA A 198 1.12 22.35 -15.10
CA ALA A 198 1.61 23.69 -14.82
C ALA A 198 2.93 24.03 -15.52
N VAL A 199 3.70 23.02 -15.97
CA VAL A 199 4.91 23.19 -16.79
C VAL A 199 4.69 22.79 -18.25
N GLU A 200 3.42 22.82 -18.70
CA GLU A 200 2.98 22.60 -20.08
C GLU A 200 3.27 21.18 -20.62
N ASN A 201 3.19 20.17 -19.75
CA ASN A 201 3.28 18.76 -20.12
C ASN A 201 2.11 17.97 -19.51
N SER A 202 1.87 16.74 -19.96
CA SER A 202 0.82 15.88 -19.44
C SER A 202 1.35 14.49 -19.12
N VAL A 203 0.78 13.88 -18.08
CA VAL A 203 1.13 12.53 -17.64
C VAL A 203 0.27 11.51 -18.37
N GLU A 204 0.90 10.60 -19.10
CA GLU A 204 0.22 9.47 -19.76
C GLU A 204 0.03 8.30 -18.79
N SER A 205 1.08 7.97 -18.03
CA SER A 205 1.03 6.92 -17.02
C SER A 205 1.78 7.32 -15.77
N LEU A 206 1.31 6.82 -14.63
CA LEU A 206 1.83 7.13 -13.33
C LEU A 206 1.87 5.87 -12.47
N SER A 207 3.04 5.55 -11.93
CA SER A 207 3.23 4.41 -11.03
C SER A 207 4.00 4.84 -9.80
N ARG A 208 3.47 4.57 -8.60
CA ARG A 208 4.27 4.71 -7.38
C ARG A 208 5.16 3.49 -7.23
N VAL A 209 6.47 3.70 -7.18
CA VAL A 209 7.44 2.60 -7.16
C VAL A 209 8.11 2.42 -5.80
N GLN A 210 8.06 3.43 -4.93
CA GLN A 210 8.66 3.36 -3.60
C GLN A 210 8.00 4.32 -2.60
N MET A 211 7.97 3.91 -1.34
CA MET A 211 7.56 4.74 -0.19
C MET A 211 8.64 4.66 0.90
N GLY A 212 9.11 5.81 1.38
CA GLY A 212 10.30 5.87 2.23
C GLY A 212 11.47 5.13 1.56
N ASN A 213 12.08 4.21 2.30
CA ASN A 213 13.11 3.30 1.82
C ASN A 213 12.61 1.89 1.48
N LEU A 214 11.31 1.73 1.27
CA LEU A 214 10.71 0.46 0.86
C LEU A 214 10.27 0.53 -0.62
N PRO A 215 11.06 -0.01 -1.56
CA PRO A 215 10.63 -0.15 -2.95
C PRO A 215 9.51 -1.18 -3.05
N ILE A 216 8.71 -1.08 -4.10
CA ILE A 216 7.82 -2.17 -4.49
C ILE A 216 8.66 -3.42 -4.80
N ALA A 217 8.13 -4.61 -4.63
CA ALA A 217 8.84 -5.84 -4.97
C ALA A 217 8.85 -6.02 -6.50
N ALA A 218 10.01 -6.37 -7.07
CA ALA A 218 10.22 -6.40 -8.52
C ALA A 218 9.39 -7.49 -9.19
N GLU A 219 9.25 -8.63 -8.52
CA GLU A 219 8.49 -9.81 -8.94
C GLU A 219 6.97 -9.64 -8.83
N LEU A 220 6.48 -8.58 -8.19
CA LEU A 220 5.07 -8.41 -7.88
C LEU A 220 4.30 -7.87 -9.10
N GLY A 221 3.50 -8.74 -9.73
CA GLY A 221 2.64 -8.40 -10.85
C GLY A 221 1.47 -7.50 -10.46
N PHE A 222 0.80 -6.89 -11.45
CA PHE A 222 -0.36 -6.04 -11.18
C PHE A 222 -1.52 -6.82 -10.53
N GLY A 223 -2.03 -6.27 -9.42
CA GLY A 223 -3.05 -6.89 -8.59
C GLY A 223 -2.50 -7.83 -7.53
N GLU A 224 -1.23 -8.23 -7.63
CA GLU A 224 -0.61 -9.13 -6.68
C GLU A 224 -0.29 -8.43 -5.36
N CYS A 225 -0.26 -9.25 -4.32
CA CYS A 225 -0.07 -8.82 -2.93
C CYS A 225 1.05 -9.64 -2.30
N LEU A 226 1.89 -8.97 -1.51
CA LEU A 226 2.93 -9.59 -0.71
C LEU A 226 2.75 -9.15 0.75
N GLU A 227 2.66 -10.11 1.68
CA GLU A 227 2.76 -9.82 3.11
C GLU A 227 4.21 -9.44 3.42
N ILE A 228 4.41 -8.31 4.10
CA ILE A 228 5.74 -7.79 4.45
C ILE A 228 5.97 -7.95 5.95
N LEU A 229 7.20 -8.32 6.33
CA LEU A 229 7.57 -8.52 7.72
C LEU A 229 7.78 -7.18 8.44
N HIS A 230 7.62 -7.18 9.76
CA HIS A 230 7.72 -5.96 10.58
C HIS A 230 9.08 -5.23 10.41
N ASN A 231 10.18 -5.97 10.28
CA ASN A 231 11.51 -5.39 10.09
C ASN A 231 11.62 -4.62 8.76
N ASP A 232 10.94 -5.08 7.71
CA ASP A 232 10.95 -4.42 6.40
C ASP A 232 10.04 -3.19 6.39
N VAL A 233 8.96 -3.24 7.17
CA VAL A 233 8.00 -2.14 7.34
C VAL A 233 8.66 -0.90 7.93
N GLU A 234 9.68 -1.05 8.78
CA GLU A 234 10.46 0.08 9.28
C GLU A 234 11.14 0.89 8.17
N ASN A 235 11.41 0.27 7.01
CA ASN A 235 12.01 0.98 5.88
C ASN A 235 11.07 2.05 5.31
N LEU A 236 9.75 1.95 5.49
CA LEU A 236 8.79 3.01 5.13
C LEU A 236 9.08 4.34 5.84
N LEU A 237 9.74 4.29 6.98
CA LEU A 237 10.01 5.44 7.84
C LEU A 237 11.45 5.96 7.69
N LYS A 238 12.30 5.21 6.98
CA LYS A 238 13.68 5.60 6.72
C LYS A 238 13.74 6.47 5.45
N PRO A 239 14.61 7.48 5.40
CA PRO A 239 14.84 8.24 4.19
C PRO A 239 15.55 7.38 3.14
N SER A 240 15.44 7.80 1.88
CA SER A 240 16.25 7.28 0.77
C SER A 240 16.89 8.43 0.02
N SER A 241 18.02 8.15 -0.60
CA SER A 241 18.65 9.04 -1.56
C SER A 241 17.86 9.00 -2.87
N PHE A 242 17.50 10.18 -3.41
CA PHE A 242 16.78 10.29 -4.68
C PHE A 242 17.59 9.65 -5.83
N GLU A 243 18.91 9.85 -5.83
CA GLU A 243 19.83 9.33 -6.84
C GLU A 243 19.92 7.79 -6.78
N ASP A 244 19.83 7.19 -5.59
CA ASP A 244 19.82 5.74 -5.44
C ASP A 244 18.50 5.13 -5.89
N VAL A 245 17.38 5.80 -5.61
CA VAL A 245 16.06 5.37 -6.10
C VAL A 245 16.02 5.43 -7.62
N GLN A 246 16.52 6.51 -8.23
CA GLN A 246 16.60 6.63 -9.68
C GLN A 246 17.39 5.46 -10.30
N LYS A 247 18.58 5.14 -9.77
CA LYS A 247 19.40 4.01 -10.25
C LYS A 247 18.70 2.65 -10.11
N LYS A 248 18.00 2.43 -8.99
CA LYS A 248 17.23 1.20 -8.76
C LYS A 248 16.06 1.07 -9.71
N ILE A 249 15.31 2.15 -9.95
CA ILE A 249 14.23 2.14 -10.93
C ILE A 249 14.78 1.74 -12.29
N ILE A 250 15.90 2.35 -12.72
CA ILE A 250 16.61 2.07 -13.98
C ILE A 250 17.02 0.60 -14.10
N THR A 251 17.60 0.02 -13.04
CA THR A 251 18.16 -1.34 -13.08
C THR A 251 17.08 -2.43 -12.88
N ASP A 252 16.16 -2.24 -11.93
CA ASP A 252 15.34 -3.32 -11.39
C ASP A 252 13.89 -3.29 -11.88
N PHE A 253 13.36 -2.11 -12.21
CA PHE A 253 11.94 -1.92 -12.52
C PHE A 253 11.65 -1.73 -14.01
N TRP A 254 12.66 -1.39 -14.81
CA TRP A 254 12.47 -1.07 -16.23
C TRP A 254 11.85 -2.23 -17.03
N SER A 255 12.32 -3.45 -16.83
CA SER A 255 11.82 -4.64 -17.52
C SER A 255 10.31 -4.83 -17.30
N ASN A 256 9.84 -4.62 -16.06
CA ASN A 256 8.44 -4.84 -15.70
C ASN A 256 7.54 -3.63 -16.00
N LEU A 257 8.09 -2.41 -16.01
CA LEU A 257 7.35 -1.21 -16.40
C LEU A 257 7.07 -1.20 -17.92
N ILE A 258 8.04 -1.59 -18.76
CA ILE A 258 7.84 -1.69 -20.22
C ILE A 258 6.93 -2.86 -20.58
N ASN A 259 7.19 -4.06 -20.04
CA ASN A 259 6.45 -5.28 -20.45
C ASN A 259 4.96 -5.21 -20.09
N ASN A 260 4.59 -4.40 -19.11
CA ASN A 260 3.19 -4.19 -18.74
C ASN A 260 2.54 -2.94 -19.40
N ASN A 261 3.17 -2.38 -20.43
CA ASN A 261 2.68 -1.20 -21.19
C ASN A 261 2.30 -0.01 -20.30
N LEU A 262 3.17 0.37 -19.36
CA LEU A 262 3.12 1.71 -18.78
C LEU A 262 3.67 2.77 -19.74
#